data_AF-A0A925LHV9-F1
#
_entry.id   AF-A0A925LHV9-F1
#
_cell.length_a   1.000
_cell.length_b   1.000
_cell.length_c   1.000
_cell.angle_alpha   90.00
_cell.angle_beta   90.00
_cell.angle_gamma   90.00
#
_symmetry.space_group_name_H-M   'P 1'
#
loop_
_entity.id
_entity.type
_entity.pdbx_description
1 polymer ?
#
loop_
_entity_poly.entity_id
_entity_poly.type
_entity_poly.pdbx_seq_one_letter_code
_entity_poly.pdbx_strand_id
1 'polypeptide(L)'
;LGSSPDTTVKITDSIVIPPGVTVQFNDYESCLAVFGNTATPVPLNTNILGPAMIMITCPNTFIPSNSIAQKVITLTVISSAVVGTTVIPNTLQEVNLVNPNEQILLGVGNLPISAIVQVTLSFGCSQPCS
;
A
#
# COMPACT_ATOMS: atom_id res chain seq x y z
N LEU A 1 -21.37 -17.75 -20.67
CA LEU A 1 -21.33 -16.58 -19.76
C LEU A 1 -20.54 -17.01 -18.55
N GLY A 2 -19.26 -16.61 -18.48
CA GLY A 2 -18.31 -17.14 -17.51
C GLY A 2 -18.47 -16.46 -16.16
N SER A 3 -18.88 -17.23 -15.16
CA SER A 3 -18.75 -16.84 -13.77
C SER A 3 -17.27 -16.93 -13.38
N SER A 4 -16.72 -15.91 -12.74
CA SER A 4 -15.41 -16.04 -12.08
C SER A 4 -15.58 -17.00 -10.90
N PRO A 5 -14.79 -18.08 -10.79
CA PRO A 5 -14.88 -19.00 -9.66
C PRO A 5 -14.32 -18.38 -8.38
N ASP A 6 -14.57 -19.04 -7.25
CA ASP A 6 -13.92 -18.75 -5.98
C ASP A 6 -12.41 -18.87 -6.16
N THR A 7 -11.66 -17.84 -5.79
CA THR A 7 -10.22 -17.75 -6.08
C THR A 7 -9.47 -17.30 -4.84
N THR A 8 -8.29 -17.85 -4.60
CA THR A 8 -7.36 -17.32 -3.59
C THR A 8 -6.12 -16.79 -4.29
N VAL A 9 -5.77 -15.54 -4.03
CA VAL A 9 -4.61 -14.87 -4.62
C VAL A 9 -3.63 -14.38 -3.55
N LYS A 10 -2.35 -14.42 -3.90
CA LYS A 10 -1.30 -13.63 -3.27
C LYS A 10 -1.22 -12.28 -3.97
N ILE A 11 -1.33 -11.21 -3.20
CA ILE A 11 -1.20 -9.82 -3.69
C ILE A 11 0.06 -9.23 -3.07
N THR A 12 0.88 -8.56 -3.87
CA THR A 12 2.02 -7.80 -3.38
C THR A 12 1.97 -6.37 -3.91
N ASP A 13 2.04 -5.43 -2.98
CA ASP A 13 1.99 -3.98 -3.18
C ASP A 13 3.31 -3.33 -2.70
N SER A 14 3.63 -2.17 -3.26
CA SER A 14 4.78 -1.35 -2.84
C SER A 14 4.33 0.06 -2.50
N ILE A 15 4.53 0.47 -1.24
CA ILE A 15 4.28 1.81 -0.73
C ILE A 15 5.62 2.55 -0.61
N VAL A 16 5.75 3.72 -1.24
CA VAL A 16 6.97 4.54 -1.17
C VAL A 16 6.72 5.77 -0.31
N ILE A 17 7.34 5.82 0.86
CA ILE A 17 7.31 6.98 1.75
C ILE A 17 8.39 7.96 1.26
N PRO A 18 8.03 9.19 0.86
CA PRO A 18 9.00 10.15 0.32
C PRO A 18 9.88 10.74 1.43
N PRO A 19 11.05 11.30 1.09
CA PRO A 19 11.88 12.02 2.04
C PRO A 19 11.12 13.13 2.79
N GLY A 20 11.41 13.29 4.07
CA GLY A 20 10.83 14.37 4.89
C GLY A 20 9.40 14.12 5.35
N VAL A 21 8.80 12.96 5.07
CA VAL A 21 7.52 12.54 5.64
C VAL A 21 7.75 11.45 6.68
N THR A 22 7.10 11.59 7.83
CA THR A 22 7.04 10.53 8.85
C THR A 22 5.65 9.94 8.86
N VAL A 23 5.55 8.62 8.70
CA VAL A 23 4.29 7.89 8.79
C VAL A 23 4.34 6.86 9.91
N GLN A 24 3.17 6.36 10.27
CA GLN A 24 3.00 5.26 11.20
C GLN A 24 1.93 4.33 10.64
N PHE A 25 2.23 3.05 10.51
CA PHE A 25 1.21 2.05 10.17
C PHE A 25 0.48 1.61 11.42
N ASN A 26 -0.84 1.56 11.34
CA ASN A 26 -1.71 1.23 12.48
C ASN A 26 -2.32 -0.16 12.34
N ASP A 27 -2.52 -0.62 11.10
CA ASP A 27 -3.04 -1.95 10.82
C ASP A 27 -2.60 -2.42 9.41
N TYR A 28 -2.23 -3.71 9.32
CA TYR A 28 -1.96 -4.41 8.06
C TYR A 28 -3.02 -5.47 7.75
N GLU A 29 -4.07 -5.58 8.58
CA GLU A 29 -5.09 -6.61 8.52
C GLU A 29 -4.45 -8.02 8.59
N SER A 30 -4.56 -8.80 7.51
CA SER A 30 -3.98 -10.15 7.37
C SER A 30 -2.74 -10.17 6.47
N CYS A 31 -2.24 -8.99 6.09
CA CYS A 31 -1.08 -8.82 5.24
C CYS A 31 0.20 -8.63 6.06
N LEU A 32 1.33 -8.87 5.42
CA LEU A 32 2.66 -8.71 5.98
C LEU A 32 3.31 -7.47 5.38
N ALA A 33 3.92 -6.63 6.21
CA ALA A 33 4.67 -5.46 5.79
C ALA A 33 6.16 -5.63 6.09
N VAL A 34 7.00 -5.45 5.08
CA VAL A 34 8.46 -5.48 5.22
C VAL A 34 9.11 -4.29 4.54
N PHE A 35 10.25 -3.85 5.05
CA PHE A 35 11.07 -2.86 4.36
C PHE A 35 11.63 -3.47 3.08
N GLY A 36 11.40 -2.84 1.93
CA GLY A 36 11.72 -3.41 0.61
C GLY A 36 13.21 -3.65 0.37
N ASN A 37 14.09 -2.98 1.10
CA ASN A 37 15.53 -3.13 0.99
C ASN A 37 16.13 -4.21 1.92
N THR A 38 15.53 -4.44 3.09
CA THR A 38 16.10 -5.35 4.10
C THR A 38 15.25 -6.60 4.33
N ALA A 39 14.02 -6.62 3.82
CA ALA A 39 13.00 -7.62 4.14
C ALA A 39 12.69 -7.74 5.65
N THR A 40 13.11 -6.77 6.47
CA THR A 40 12.78 -6.76 7.90
C THR A 40 11.34 -6.32 8.11
N PRO A 41 10.61 -6.88 9.09
CA PRO A 41 9.24 -6.48 9.38
C PRO A 41 9.11 -4.99 9.68
N VAL A 42 8.04 -4.38 9.20
CA VAL A 42 7.68 -2.99 9.53
C VAL A 42 6.77 -3.02 10.75
N PRO A 43 7.23 -2.57 11.93
CA PRO A 43 6.42 -2.63 13.14
C PRO A 43 5.23 -1.67 13.07
N LEU A 44 4.09 -2.09 13.64
CA LEU A 44 2.95 -1.22 13.85
C LEU A 44 3.28 -0.15 14.90
N ASN A 45 2.55 0.97 14.84
CA ASN A 45 2.62 2.09 15.80
C ASN A 45 4.03 2.63 16.04
N THR A 46 4.91 2.47 15.05
CA THR A 46 6.29 2.97 15.07
C THR A 46 6.46 4.02 14.00
N ASN A 47 7.15 5.11 14.33
CA ASN A 47 7.42 6.18 13.39
C ASN A 47 8.43 5.73 12.34
N ILE A 48 8.06 5.84 11.08
CA ILE A 48 8.89 5.51 9.93
C ILE A 48 9.18 6.80 9.19
N LEU A 49 10.44 7.21 9.23
CA LEU A 49 10.93 8.37 8.50
C LEU A 49 11.29 7.97 7.07
N GLY A 50 10.75 8.69 6.09
CA GLY A 50 11.15 8.53 4.69
C GLY A 50 12.54 9.11 4.39
N PRO A 51 13.21 8.67 3.31
CA PRO A 51 12.70 7.76 2.28
C PRO A 51 12.68 6.30 2.73
N ALA A 52 11.56 5.62 2.51
CA ALA A 52 11.42 4.21 2.81
C ALA A 52 10.49 3.53 1.80
N MET A 53 10.84 2.31 1.37
CA MET A 53 9.97 1.46 0.56
C MET A 53 9.41 0.37 1.45
N ILE A 54 8.10 0.20 1.43
CA ILE A 54 7.37 -0.79 2.22
C ILE A 54 6.68 -1.75 1.27
N MET A 55 7.03 -3.02 1.36
CA MET A 55 6.40 -4.08 0.59
C MET A 55 5.30 -4.69 1.44
N ILE A 56 4.06 -4.62 0.96
CA ILE A 56 2.90 -5.25 1.59
C ILE A 56 2.59 -6.53 0.82
N THR A 57 2.49 -7.67 1.51
CA THR A 57 2.10 -8.94 0.91
C THR A 57 0.90 -9.53 1.63
N CYS A 58 -0.19 -9.74 0.90
CA CYS A 58 -1.40 -10.41 1.38
C CYS A 58 -1.41 -11.83 0.78
N PRO A 59 -0.94 -12.86 1.51
CA PRO A 59 -0.65 -14.16 0.92
C PRO A 59 -1.90 -14.99 0.54
N ASN A 60 -3.02 -14.78 1.24
CA ASN A 60 -4.21 -15.61 1.13
C ASN A 60 -5.47 -14.76 1.00
N THR A 61 -5.55 -13.93 -0.04
CA THR A 61 -6.73 -13.11 -0.28
C THR A 61 -7.79 -13.92 -1.00
N PHE A 62 -8.87 -14.25 -0.30
CA PHE A 62 -10.02 -14.95 -0.87
C PHE A 62 -10.94 -13.99 -1.63
N ILE A 63 -11.26 -14.33 -2.87
CA ILE A 63 -12.18 -13.63 -3.75
C ILE A 63 -13.33 -14.59 -4.05
N PRO A 64 -14.52 -14.38 -3.47
CA PRO A 64 -15.69 -15.18 -3.79
C PRO A 64 -16.09 -15.04 -5.25
N SER A 65 -16.78 -16.05 -5.77
CA SER A 65 -17.27 -16.08 -7.14
C SER A 65 -18.09 -14.83 -7.47
N ASN A 66 -17.78 -14.20 -8.61
CA ASN A 66 -18.43 -12.97 -9.07
C ASN A 66 -18.42 -11.81 -8.03
N SER A 67 -17.44 -11.79 -7.13
CA SER A 67 -17.31 -10.78 -6.07
C SER A 67 -16.00 -9.99 -6.19
N ILE A 68 -15.83 -9.05 -5.27
CA ILE A 68 -14.63 -8.21 -5.12
C ILE A 68 -14.06 -8.44 -3.72
N ALA A 69 -12.74 -8.61 -3.62
CA ALA A 69 -12.04 -8.55 -2.34
C ALA A 69 -11.41 -7.17 -2.15
N GLN A 70 -11.52 -6.64 -0.94
CA GLN A 70 -10.87 -5.40 -0.53
C GLN A 70 -9.94 -5.68 0.64
N LYS A 71 -8.71 -5.16 0.55
CA LYS A 71 -7.73 -5.16 1.64
C LYS A 71 -7.45 -3.73 2.05
N VAL A 72 -7.52 -3.46 3.35
CA VAL A 72 -7.38 -2.10 3.89
C VAL A 72 -6.15 -2.04 4.77
N ILE A 73 -5.15 -1.28 4.31
CA ILE A 73 -3.95 -0.98 5.09
C ILE A 73 -4.09 0.44 5.63
N THR A 74 -3.95 0.60 6.95
CA THR A 74 -4.15 1.89 7.60
C THR A 74 -2.81 2.52 7.95
N LEU A 75 -2.58 3.73 7.43
CA LEU A 75 -1.40 4.54 7.72
C LEU A 75 -1.81 5.95 8.17
N THR A 76 -1.09 6.48 9.15
CA THR A 76 -1.25 7.86 9.63
C THR A 76 0.00 8.66 9.30
N VAL A 77 -0.16 9.85 8.72
CA VAL A 77 0.94 10.80 8.54
C VAL A 77 1.15 11.53 9.86
N ILE A 78 2.30 11.32 10.49
CA ILE A 78 2.64 11.90 11.79
C ILE A 78 3.22 13.30 11.62
N SER A 79 4.08 13.49 10.62
CA SER A 79 4.66 14.79 10.32
C SER A 79 5.13 14.88 8.86
N SER A 80 5.27 16.10 8.38
CA SER A 80 5.88 16.42 7.09
C SER A 80 6.78 17.64 7.24
N ALA A 81 7.97 17.56 6.66
CA ALA A 81 8.90 18.68 6.47
C ALA A 81 8.92 19.14 5.00
N VAL A 82 8.10 18.54 4.13
CA VAL A 82 8.08 18.87 2.71
C VAL A 82 7.34 20.18 2.49
N VAL A 83 8.01 21.15 1.87
CA VAL A 83 7.40 22.41 1.44
C VAL A 83 6.57 22.13 0.18
N GLY A 84 5.27 22.43 0.24
CA GLY A 84 4.34 22.20 -0.87
C GLY A 84 3.62 20.86 -0.76
N THR A 85 3.60 20.10 -1.86
CA THR A 85 2.87 18.84 -2.00
C THR A 85 3.83 17.69 -2.24
N THR A 86 3.63 16.58 -1.53
CA THR A 86 4.30 15.31 -1.80
C THR A 86 3.29 14.17 -1.84
N VAL A 87 3.70 13.05 -2.42
CA VAL A 87 2.86 11.89 -2.67
C VAL A 87 3.51 10.66 -2.05
N ILE A 88 2.70 9.88 -1.34
CA ILE A 88 3.02 8.50 -0.95
C ILE A 88 2.29 7.60 -1.95
N PRO A 89 2.97 7.08 -2.99
CA PRO A 89 2.34 6.13 -3.91
C PRO A 89 2.28 4.74 -3.29
N ASN A 90 1.14 4.08 -3.40
CA ASN A 90 1.00 2.62 -3.31
C ASN A 90 0.87 2.06 -4.73
N THR A 91 1.72 1.10 -5.12
CA THR A 91 1.72 0.50 -6.46
C THR A 91 1.59 -1.01 -6.35
N LEU A 92 0.54 -1.57 -6.95
CA LEU A 92 0.39 -3.01 -7.13
C LEU A 92 1.56 -3.56 -7.94
N GLN A 93 2.31 -4.50 -7.36
CA GLN A 93 3.47 -5.14 -8.01
C GLN A 93 3.07 -6.45 -8.66
N GLU A 94 2.30 -7.28 -7.96
CA GLU A 94 2.03 -8.65 -8.38
C GLU A 94 0.70 -9.15 -7.82
N VAL A 95 -0.02 -9.93 -8.64
CA VAL A 95 -1.15 -10.77 -8.20
C VAL A 95 -0.95 -12.15 -8.79
N ASN A 96 -0.78 -13.15 -7.93
CA ASN A 96 -0.62 -14.55 -8.32
C ASN A 96 -1.70 -15.41 -7.68
N LEU A 97 -2.15 -16.43 -8.41
CA LEU A 97 -2.98 -17.48 -7.84
C LEU A 97 -2.17 -18.25 -6.79
N VAL A 98 -2.76 -18.52 -5.63
CA VAL A 98 -2.15 -19.41 -4.64
C VAL A 98 -2.05 -20.84 -5.19
N ASN A 99 -3.06 -21.28 -5.93
CA ASN A 99 -3.11 -22.58 -6.60
C ASN A 99 -3.19 -22.40 -8.14
N PRO A 100 -2.06 -22.15 -8.83
CA PRO A 100 -2.06 -21.85 -10.26
C PRO A 100 -2.47 -23.03 -11.16
N ASN A 101 -2.45 -24.26 -10.64
CA ASN A 101 -2.87 -25.46 -11.39
C ASN A 101 -4.39 -25.67 -11.39
N GLU A 102 -5.12 -24.98 -10.50
CA GLU A 102 -6.56 -25.14 -10.34
C GLU A 102 -7.35 -24.13 -11.19
N GLN A 103 -6.71 -23.03 -11.61
CA GLN A 103 -7.36 -21.94 -12.32
C GLN A 103 -6.40 -21.24 -13.29
N ILE A 104 -6.95 -20.72 -14.39
CA ILE A 104 -6.19 -19.91 -15.35
C ILE A 104 -6.46 -18.45 -15.05
N LEU A 105 -5.42 -17.71 -14.64
CA LEU A 105 -5.48 -16.26 -14.55
C LEU A 105 -5.41 -15.68 -15.97
N LEU A 106 -6.50 -15.07 -16.45
CA LEU A 106 -6.59 -14.47 -17.79
C LEU A 106 -5.81 -13.15 -17.95
N GLY A 107 -4.87 -12.89 -17.02
CA GLY A 107 -4.14 -11.65 -16.85
C GLY A 107 -4.76 -10.74 -15.82
N VAL A 108 -3.91 -10.06 -15.04
CA VAL A 108 -4.29 -8.79 -14.43
C VAL A 108 -4.37 -7.78 -15.57
N GLY A 109 -5.51 -7.10 -15.74
CA GLY A 109 -5.55 -6.00 -16.71
C GLY A 109 -4.41 -5.01 -16.41
N ASN A 110 -3.78 -4.43 -17.44
CA ASN A 110 -2.74 -3.41 -17.33
C ASN A 110 -3.26 -2.15 -16.61
N LEU A 111 -3.52 -2.25 -15.31
CA LEU A 111 -3.94 -1.17 -14.46
C LEU A 111 -2.77 -0.90 -13.53
N PRO A 112 -1.99 0.17 -13.76
CA PRO A 112 -1.25 0.78 -12.67
C PRO A 112 -2.29 1.35 -11.71
N ILE A 113 -2.76 0.52 -10.77
CA ILE A 113 -3.64 0.98 -9.69
C ILE A 113 -2.72 1.62 -8.66
N SER A 114 -2.18 2.78 -9.00
CA SER A 114 -1.43 3.57 -8.03
C SER A 114 -2.43 4.33 -7.16
N ALA A 115 -2.59 3.93 -5.90
CA ALA A 115 -3.30 4.76 -4.94
C ALA A 115 -2.34 5.83 -4.44
N ILE A 116 -2.71 7.10 -4.59
CA ILE A 116 -1.87 8.25 -4.24
C ILE A 116 -2.43 8.89 -2.99
N VAL A 117 -1.64 8.94 -1.93
CA VAL A 117 -1.92 9.79 -0.77
C VAL A 117 -1.15 11.09 -0.95
N GLN A 118 -1.89 12.19 -1.12
CA GLN A 118 -1.33 13.52 -1.23
C GLN A 118 -1.16 14.14 0.17
N VAL A 119 0.07 14.51 0.52
CA VAL A 119 0.39 15.22 1.76
C VAL A 119 0.70 16.67 1.39
N THR A 120 -0.15 17.59 1.86
CA THR A 120 0.01 19.02 1.66
C THR A 120 0.31 19.69 2.99
N LEU A 121 1.48 20.31 3.10
CA LEU A 121 1.81 21.14 4.25
C LEU A 121 1.39 22.59 3.94
N SER A 122 0.32 23.07 4.60
CA SER A 122 -0.06 24.48 4.53
C SER A 122 0.41 25.21 5.79
N PHE A 123 1.32 26.18 5.62
CA PHE A 123 1.74 27.07 6.69
C PHE A 123 0.99 28.41 6.55
N GLY A 124 0.12 28.72 7.51
CA GLY A 124 -0.53 30.01 7.63
C GLY A 124 0.18 30.86 8.67
N CYS A 125 0.76 31.99 8.27
CA CYS A 125 1.21 33.00 9.22
C CYS A 125 -0.01 33.78 9.74
N SER A 126 -0.32 33.68 11.03
CA SER A 126 -1.43 34.42 11.67
C SER A 126 -1.11 35.90 11.91
N GLN A 127 0.16 36.28 11.80
CA GLN A 127 0.71 37.64 11.79
C GLN A 127 1.90 37.66 10.82
N PRO A 128 2.29 38.82 10.24
CA PRO A 128 3.37 38.86 9.24
C PRO A 128 4.60 38.14 9.78
N CYS A 129 5.08 37.14 9.03
CA CYS A 129 6.36 36.52 9.31
C CYS A 129 7.42 37.60 9.08
N SER A 130 7.92 38.19 10.17
CA SER A 130 8.98 39.21 10.15
C SER A 130 10.32 38.64 9.76
#